data_AF-A0A367RJR7-F1
#
_entry.id   AF-A0A367RJR7-F1
#
_cell.length_a   1.000
_cell.length_b   1.000
_cell.length_c   1.000
_cell.angle_alpha   90.00
_cell.angle_beta   90.00
_cell.angle_gamma   90.00
#
_symmetry.space_group_name_H-M   'P 1'
#
loop_
_entity.id
_entity.type
_entity.pdbx_description
1 polymer ?
#
loop_
_entity_poly.entity_id
_entity_poly.type
_entity_poly.pdbx_seq_one_letter_code
_entity_poly.pdbx_strand_id
1 'polypeptide(L)'
;MNAPFLWGAQSKVGNYNLKDNQTTVFDPLVWRRIYLATFMFKGEPKVEQVNNLIVIHLPIQFRNQLDIGAYPYPFWHSSKKWNSYQQSTELLLFLEQKKLKGALRSAVVDSQRPVVNHVWDGNWVWNDAHGKKQPYVTLYTRLFSPSNPHVAKVDAAYRAFEVNLRQHACIVCHSPDNAAKQNPLLLLSYPNQALSLRHETVRQIKEKRMPPPTGIVNEQERQKLLELAQTFAQAGDQALAYEGEKITSSQVHSNN
;
A
#
# COMPACT_ATOMS: atom_id res chain seq x y z
N MET A 1 -7.38 -12.04 -6.12
CA MET A 1 -7.01 -11.79 -4.70
C MET A 1 -8.12 -10.94 -4.08
N ASN A 2 -8.31 -10.98 -2.76
CA ASN A 2 -9.34 -10.14 -2.10
C ASN A 2 -8.64 -9.07 -1.25
N ALA A 3 -9.19 -7.86 -1.20
CA ALA A 3 -8.79 -6.86 -0.22
C ALA A 3 -9.40 -7.19 1.16
N PRO A 4 -8.75 -6.82 2.29
CA PRO A 4 -7.42 -6.19 2.36
C PRO A 4 -6.30 -7.21 2.11
N PHE A 5 -5.23 -6.76 1.44
CA PHE A 5 -3.98 -7.51 1.32
C PHE A 5 -2.94 -6.92 2.29
N LEU A 6 -2.41 -7.74 3.19
CA LEU A 6 -1.40 -7.29 4.16
C LEU A 6 0.01 -7.45 3.59
N TRP A 7 0.81 -6.38 3.63
CA TRP A 7 2.21 -6.37 3.16
C TRP A 7 3.16 -5.96 4.28
N GLY A 8 4.25 -6.68 4.47
CA GLY A 8 5.24 -6.32 5.48
C GLY A 8 6.54 -7.11 5.39
N ALA A 9 7.20 -7.27 6.53
CA ALA A 9 8.35 -8.14 6.70
C ALA A 9 8.14 -8.99 7.96
N GLN A 10 8.65 -10.22 7.96
CA GLN A 10 8.69 -11.06 9.14
C GLN A 10 9.56 -10.41 10.22
N SER A 11 9.04 -10.38 11.45
CA SER A 11 9.76 -9.99 12.65
C SER A 11 10.81 -11.03 13.06
N LYS A 12 10.51 -12.31 12.83
CA LYS A 12 11.38 -13.45 13.13
C LYS A 12 11.11 -14.58 12.14
N VAL A 13 12.15 -15.34 11.81
CA VAL A 13 12.04 -16.57 10.99
C VAL A 13 11.01 -17.51 11.60
N GLY A 14 10.13 -18.05 10.76
CA GLY A 14 9.04 -18.95 11.18
C GLY A 14 7.82 -18.26 11.78
N ASN A 15 7.82 -16.94 11.98
CA ASN A 15 6.61 -16.22 12.38
C ASN A 15 5.70 -15.96 11.17
N TYR A 16 4.72 -16.84 10.98
CA TYR A 16 3.77 -16.77 9.85
C TYR A 16 2.47 -16.02 10.16
N ASN A 17 2.30 -15.52 11.39
CA ASN A 17 1.10 -14.77 11.76
C ASN A 17 1.21 -13.32 11.26
N LEU A 18 0.42 -12.95 10.26
CA LEU A 18 0.40 -11.60 9.69
C LEU A 18 0.12 -10.50 10.73
N LYS A 19 -0.61 -10.80 11.80
CA LYS A 19 -0.96 -9.82 12.85
C LYS A 19 0.21 -9.49 13.79
N ASP A 20 1.14 -10.43 13.95
CA ASP A 20 2.32 -10.26 14.80
C ASP A 20 3.43 -9.45 14.11
N ASN A 21 3.20 -9.06 12.85
CA ASN A 21 4.14 -8.34 12.02
C ASN A 21 3.62 -6.93 11.75
N GLN A 22 4.55 -5.98 11.58
CA GLN A 22 4.19 -4.64 11.13
C GLN A 22 3.83 -4.70 9.64
N THR A 23 2.57 -4.42 9.33
CA THR A 23 2.05 -4.54 7.97
C THR A 23 1.43 -3.23 7.49
N THR A 24 1.29 -3.12 6.17
CA THR A 24 0.52 -2.08 5.47
C THR A 24 -0.61 -2.76 4.71
N VAL A 25 -1.78 -2.15 4.69
CA VAL A 25 -2.91 -2.64 3.88
C VAL A 25 -2.79 -2.10 2.46
N PHE A 26 -2.95 -2.98 1.49
CA PHE A 26 -3.11 -2.62 0.09
C PHE A 26 -4.33 -3.27 -0.55
N ASP A 27 -4.81 -2.61 -1.60
CA ASP A 27 -5.55 -3.26 -2.66
C ASP A 27 -4.61 -4.27 -3.38
N PRO A 28 -5.07 -5.49 -3.68
CA PRO A 28 -4.21 -6.48 -4.32
C PRO A 28 -3.67 -6.07 -5.71
N LEU A 29 -4.38 -5.23 -6.46
CA LEU A 29 -3.87 -4.68 -7.72
C LEU A 29 -2.68 -3.76 -7.45
N VAL A 30 -2.81 -2.89 -6.45
CA VAL A 30 -1.76 -1.94 -6.01
C VAL A 30 -0.51 -2.70 -5.55
N TRP A 31 -0.67 -3.70 -4.68
CA TRP A 31 0.48 -4.48 -4.22
C TRP A 31 1.20 -5.19 -5.39
N ARG A 32 0.46 -5.86 -6.29
CA ARG A 32 1.06 -6.55 -7.44
C ARG A 32 1.77 -5.60 -8.40
N ARG A 33 1.13 -4.50 -8.78
CA ARG A 33 1.65 -3.58 -9.80
C ARG A 33 2.83 -2.75 -9.30
N ILE A 34 2.89 -2.47 -8.00
CA ILE A 34 3.87 -1.53 -7.45
C ILE A 34 4.91 -2.23 -6.58
N TYR A 35 4.49 -2.99 -5.57
CA TYR A 35 5.41 -3.59 -4.61
C TYR A 35 6.01 -4.88 -5.17
N LEU A 36 5.20 -5.79 -5.69
CA LEU A 36 5.68 -7.05 -6.24
C LEU A 36 6.59 -6.82 -7.46
N ALA A 37 6.30 -5.79 -8.27
CA ALA A 37 7.10 -5.40 -9.43
C ALA A 37 8.54 -4.93 -9.09
N THR A 38 8.82 -4.61 -7.82
CA THR A 38 10.19 -4.32 -7.35
C THR A 38 11.05 -5.56 -7.12
N PHE A 39 10.49 -6.76 -7.33
CA PHE A 39 11.21 -8.02 -7.17
C PHE A 39 11.34 -8.75 -8.51
N MET A 40 12.42 -9.51 -8.65
CA MET A 40 12.59 -10.56 -9.65
C MET A 40 12.42 -11.90 -8.95
N PHE A 41 11.71 -12.83 -9.56
CA PHE A 41 11.56 -14.19 -9.03
C PHE A 41 12.71 -15.05 -9.51
N LYS A 42 13.28 -15.83 -8.59
CA LYS A 42 14.41 -16.71 -8.87
C LYS A 42 14.06 -18.12 -8.44
N GLY A 43 14.24 -19.08 -9.32
CA GLY A 43 14.03 -20.49 -9.01
C GLY A 43 12.58 -20.84 -8.71
N GLU A 44 12.40 -22.07 -8.23
CA GLU A 44 11.09 -22.65 -8.00
C GLU A 44 10.51 -22.25 -6.63
N PRO A 45 9.20 -21.97 -6.54
CA PRO A 45 8.54 -21.77 -5.27
C PRO A 45 8.57 -23.05 -4.42
N LYS A 46 8.74 -22.89 -3.11
CA LYS A 46 8.47 -23.96 -2.14
C LYS A 46 7.12 -23.71 -1.46
N VAL A 47 6.34 -24.77 -1.30
CA VAL A 47 5.05 -24.71 -0.59
C VAL A 47 5.18 -25.41 0.75
N GLU A 48 4.74 -24.76 1.81
CA GLU A 48 4.70 -25.27 3.17
C GLU A 48 3.27 -25.17 3.72
N GLN A 49 2.78 -26.26 4.30
CA GLN A 49 1.52 -26.27 5.03
C GLN A 49 1.82 -26.07 6.53
N VAL A 50 1.21 -25.04 7.13
CA VAL A 50 1.34 -24.74 8.56
C VAL A 50 -0.05 -24.57 9.13
N ASN A 51 -0.54 -25.54 9.91
CA ASN A 51 -1.93 -25.56 10.39
C ASN A 51 -2.92 -25.40 9.22
N ASN A 52 -3.79 -24.38 9.26
CA ASN A 52 -4.78 -24.04 8.23
C ASN A 52 -4.24 -23.11 7.12
N LEU A 53 -2.95 -22.77 7.17
CA LEU A 53 -2.28 -21.81 6.31
C LEU A 53 -1.36 -22.54 5.33
N ILE A 54 -1.43 -22.16 4.05
CA ILE A 54 -0.43 -22.48 3.04
C ILE A 54 0.51 -21.29 2.91
N VAL A 55 1.80 -21.51 3.13
CA VAL A 55 2.86 -20.53 2.92
C VAL A 55 3.61 -20.89 1.65
N ILE A 56 3.59 -19.98 0.67
CA ILE A 56 4.41 -20.12 -0.54
C ILE A 56 5.65 -19.27 -0.36
N HIS A 57 6.79 -19.93 -0.30
CA HIS A 57 8.13 -19.33 -0.28
C HIS A 57 8.56 -19.08 -1.72
N LEU A 58 8.61 -17.81 -2.09
CA LEU A 58 9.05 -17.36 -3.41
C LEU A 58 10.46 -16.78 -3.29
N PRO A 59 11.49 -17.45 -3.84
CA PRO A 59 12.81 -16.86 -3.85
C PRO A 59 12.86 -15.66 -4.79
N ILE A 60 13.48 -14.59 -4.32
CA ILE A 60 13.49 -13.30 -5.00
C ILE A 60 14.88 -12.65 -5.02
N GLN A 61 15.00 -11.68 -5.93
CA GLN A 61 15.97 -10.61 -5.83
C GLN A 61 15.24 -9.27 -5.93
N PHE A 62 15.47 -8.41 -4.95
CA PHE A 62 14.96 -7.04 -5.02
C PHE A 62 15.74 -6.24 -6.08
N ARG A 63 15.00 -5.49 -6.90
CA ARG A 63 15.51 -4.67 -7.99
C ARG A 63 15.94 -3.32 -7.41
N ASN A 64 17.13 -3.23 -6.83
CA ASN A 64 17.66 -2.03 -6.17
C ASN A 64 18.28 -0.99 -7.12
N GLN A 65 18.29 -1.27 -8.43
CA GLN A 65 18.81 -0.39 -9.48
C GLN A 65 17.70 0.18 -10.37
N LEU A 66 16.45 0.16 -9.93
CA LEU A 66 15.39 0.83 -10.68
C LEU A 66 15.58 2.35 -10.59
N ASP A 67 15.06 3.06 -11.58
CA ASP A 67 14.89 4.50 -11.47
C ASP A 67 14.18 4.85 -10.16
N ILE A 68 14.62 5.90 -9.47
CA ILE A 68 14.08 6.28 -8.16
C ILE A 68 12.55 6.44 -8.17
N GLY A 69 12.00 6.90 -9.29
CA GLY A 69 10.56 7.06 -9.51
C GLY A 69 9.76 5.77 -9.64
N ALA A 70 10.43 4.63 -9.80
CA ALA A 70 9.86 3.30 -9.88
C ALA A 70 9.56 2.69 -8.50
N TYR A 71 10.06 3.29 -7.42
CA TYR A 71 9.74 2.88 -6.05
C TYR A 71 8.50 3.61 -5.54
N PRO A 72 7.63 2.97 -4.74
CA PRO A 72 6.37 3.56 -4.26
C PRO A 72 6.55 4.80 -3.38
N TYR A 73 7.72 4.92 -2.74
CA TYR A 73 8.17 6.04 -1.91
C TYR A 73 9.68 5.82 -1.66
N PRO A 74 10.43 6.80 -1.14
CA PRO A 74 11.87 6.64 -0.92
C PRO A 74 12.15 5.61 0.18
N PHE A 75 12.28 4.32 -0.13
CA PHE A 75 12.63 3.30 0.85
C PHE A 75 13.94 3.62 1.61
N TRP A 76 14.82 4.39 0.97
CA TRP A 76 16.07 4.93 1.51
C TRP A 76 15.91 6.11 2.47
N HIS A 77 14.68 6.53 2.80
CA HIS A 77 14.43 7.41 3.96
C HIS A 77 14.95 6.81 5.28
N SER A 78 15.18 5.49 5.30
CA SER A 78 15.81 4.75 6.39
C SER A 78 16.78 3.71 5.82
N SER A 79 18.07 3.81 6.16
CA SER A 79 19.08 2.84 5.73
C SER A 79 18.73 1.41 6.16
N LYS A 80 18.16 1.25 7.36
CA LYS A 80 17.65 -0.04 7.85
C LYS A 80 16.56 -0.59 6.92
N LYS A 81 15.59 0.24 6.55
CA LYS A 81 14.49 -0.17 5.67
C LYS A 81 15.03 -0.52 4.29
N TRP A 82 15.84 0.33 3.70
CA TRP A 82 16.40 0.10 2.38
C TRP A 82 17.21 -1.20 2.32
N ASN A 83 18.15 -1.39 3.24
CA ASN A 83 18.94 -2.62 3.33
C ASN A 83 18.05 -3.86 3.53
N SER A 84 16.96 -3.76 4.31
CA SER A 84 16.01 -4.88 4.47
C SER A 84 15.34 -5.31 3.16
N TYR A 85 15.15 -4.41 2.20
CA TYR A 85 14.67 -4.77 0.88
C TYR A 85 15.78 -5.38 0.03
N GLN A 86 16.94 -4.72 -0.05
CA GLN A 86 18.07 -5.16 -0.90
C GLN A 86 18.58 -6.56 -0.52
N GLN A 87 18.60 -6.86 0.78
CA GLN A 87 19.10 -8.11 1.33
C GLN A 87 18.03 -9.20 1.45
N SER A 88 16.76 -8.91 1.12
CA SER A 88 15.67 -9.88 1.24
C SER A 88 15.88 -11.05 0.28
N THR A 89 15.72 -12.29 0.77
CA THR A 89 15.94 -13.49 -0.03
C THR A 89 14.67 -14.06 -0.62
N GLU A 90 13.55 -13.93 0.10
CA GLU A 90 12.28 -14.57 -0.24
C GLU A 90 11.08 -13.68 0.09
N LEU A 91 10.01 -13.80 -0.70
CA LEU A 91 8.66 -13.39 -0.31
C LEU A 91 7.89 -14.61 0.18
N LEU A 92 7.18 -14.45 1.28
CA LEU A 92 6.28 -15.44 1.83
C LEU A 92 4.86 -15.00 1.48
N LEU A 93 4.14 -15.78 0.69
CA LEU A 93 2.72 -15.55 0.37
C LEU A 93 1.82 -16.43 1.24
N PHE A 94 0.80 -15.83 1.82
CA PHE A 94 -0.05 -16.47 2.83
C PHE A 94 -1.43 -16.78 2.26
N LEU A 95 -1.71 -18.06 2.02
CA LEU A 95 -2.99 -18.54 1.53
C LEU A 95 -3.77 -19.23 2.66
N GLU A 96 -4.96 -18.72 2.95
CA GLU A 96 -5.89 -19.28 3.93
C GLU A 96 -7.25 -19.46 3.25
N GLN A 97 -7.84 -20.65 3.35
CA GLN A 97 -9.14 -20.96 2.72
C GLN A 97 -9.18 -20.60 1.21
N LYS A 98 -8.12 -20.93 0.47
CA LYS A 98 -7.93 -20.60 -0.96
C LYS A 98 -7.92 -19.08 -1.27
N LYS A 99 -7.75 -18.23 -0.26
CA LYS A 99 -7.64 -16.77 -0.41
C LYS A 99 -6.24 -16.34 -0.03
N LEU A 100 -5.58 -15.62 -0.91
CA LEU A 100 -4.32 -14.95 -0.61
C LEU A 100 -4.60 -13.76 0.31
N LYS A 101 -4.07 -13.82 1.54
CA LYS A 101 -4.32 -12.85 2.63
C LYS A 101 -3.27 -11.75 2.72
N GLY A 102 -2.06 -12.02 2.26
CA GLY A 102 -0.96 -11.09 2.34
C GLY A 102 0.36 -11.70 1.91
N ALA A 103 1.41 -10.90 2.06
CA ALA A 103 2.79 -11.28 1.85
C ALA A 103 3.72 -10.60 2.85
N LEU A 104 4.79 -11.30 3.22
CA LEU A 104 5.89 -10.76 4.01
C LEU A 104 7.20 -11.00 3.28
N ARG A 105 8.15 -10.07 3.38
CA ARG A 105 9.56 -10.41 3.16
C ARG A 105 10.03 -11.33 4.28
N SER A 106 10.75 -12.40 3.94
CA SER A 106 11.36 -13.30 4.92
C SER A 106 12.32 -12.53 5.85
N ALA A 107 12.43 -12.99 7.09
CA ALA A 107 13.45 -12.48 8.03
C ALA A 107 14.86 -13.02 7.71
N VAL A 108 14.96 -14.02 6.82
CA VAL A 108 16.24 -14.46 6.26
C VAL A 108 16.77 -13.38 5.31
N VAL A 109 18.03 -13.01 5.52
CA VAL A 109 18.71 -11.98 4.73
C VAL A 109 20.00 -12.53 4.16
N ASP A 110 20.39 -11.99 3.01
CA ASP A 110 21.69 -12.22 2.39
C ASP A 110 22.48 -10.91 2.40
N SER A 111 23.42 -10.82 3.34
CA SER A 111 24.25 -9.64 3.53
C SER A 111 25.32 -9.46 2.46
N GLN A 112 25.55 -10.46 1.60
CA GLN A 112 26.54 -10.42 0.53
C GLN A 112 25.98 -9.82 -0.76
N ARG A 113 24.67 -9.51 -0.81
CA ARG A 113 24.06 -8.91 -2.00
C ARG A 113 24.62 -7.52 -2.29
N PRO A 114 24.85 -7.17 -3.57
CA PRO A 114 25.21 -5.82 -3.95
C PRO A 114 24.17 -4.81 -3.46
N VAL A 115 24.64 -3.76 -2.79
CA VAL A 115 23.80 -2.66 -2.32
C VAL A 115 24.00 -1.42 -3.19
N VAL A 116 22.93 -0.68 -3.39
CA VAL A 116 22.89 0.64 -4.01
C VAL A 116 22.64 1.65 -2.91
N ASN A 117 23.32 2.78 -2.93
CA ASN A 117 23.10 3.87 -1.99
C ASN A 117 22.29 4.98 -2.65
N HIS A 118 21.30 5.49 -1.94
CA HIS A 118 20.55 6.70 -2.30
C HIS A 118 20.55 7.66 -1.12
N VAL A 119 20.60 8.95 -1.43
CA VAL A 119 20.48 10.02 -0.43
C VAL A 119 19.02 10.41 -0.33
N TRP A 120 18.49 10.47 0.89
CA TRP A 120 17.16 11.01 1.13
C TRP A 120 17.23 12.52 1.23
N ASP A 121 16.38 13.20 0.47
CA ASP A 121 16.32 14.66 0.34
C ASP A 121 15.33 15.31 1.33
N GLY A 122 14.74 14.53 2.23
CA GLY A 122 13.71 14.99 3.16
C GLY A 122 12.29 14.98 2.60
N ASN A 123 12.11 14.68 1.31
CA ASN A 123 10.82 14.74 0.65
C ASN A 123 10.23 13.35 0.39
N TRP A 124 8.91 13.25 0.52
CA TRP A 124 8.13 12.07 0.11
C TRP A 124 7.76 12.09 -1.37
N VAL A 125 7.82 13.29 -1.96
CA VAL A 125 7.49 13.58 -3.35
C VAL A 125 8.58 14.51 -3.86
N TRP A 126 9.20 14.15 -4.99
CA TRP A 126 10.30 14.90 -5.58
C TRP A 126 10.10 15.04 -7.08
N ASN A 127 10.98 15.77 -7.75
CA ASN A 127 11.01 15.84 -9.21
C ASN A 127 12.28 15.16 -9.74
N ASP A 128 12.20 14.54 -10.90
CA ASP A 128 13.40 14.10 -11.62
C ASP A 128 14.13 15.28 -12.29
N ALA A 129 15.26 14.99 -12.94
CA ALA A 129 16.09 15.98 -13.63
C ALA A 129 15.35 16.76 -14.73
N HIS A 130 14.21 16.26 -15.21
CA HIS A 130 13.36 16.92 -16.21
C HIS A 130 12.15 17.63 -15.59
N GLY A 131 12.09 17.76 -14.26
CA GLY A 131 11.01 18.42 -13.55
C GLY A 131 9.74 17.57 -13.41
N LYS A 132 9.77 16.28 -13.77
CA LYS A 132 8.58 15.43 -13.66
C LYS A 132 8.45 14.89 -12.24
N LYS A 133 7.23 15.01 -11.71
CA LYS A 133 6.86 14.60 -10.36
C LYS A 133 6.99 13.09 -10.15
N GLN A 134 7.57 12.72 -9.01
CA GLN A 134 7.83 11.37 -8.53
C GLN A 134 7.18 11.14 -7.16
N PRO A 135 6.90 9.89 -6.76
CA PRO A 135 7.09 8.66 -7.52
C PRO A 135 6.00 8.44 -8.58
N TYR A 136 6.37 8.33 -9.85
CA TYR A 136 5.40 8.18 -10.95
C TYR A 136 4.58 6.89 -10.84
N VAL A 137 5.12 5.83 -10.22
CA VAL A 137 4.42 4.53 -10.06
C VAL A 137 3.20 4.62 -9.15
N THR A 138 3.06 5.70 -8.38
CA THR A 138 1.90 5.92 -7.51
C THR A 138 0.71 6.56 -8.21
N LEU A 139 0.87 6.95 -9.48
CA LEU A 139 -0.19 7.53 -10.30
C LEU A 139 -1.13 6.45 -10.83
N TYR A 140 -2.42 6.79 -10.98
CA TYR A 140 -3.42 5.86 -11.52
C TYR A 140 -3.13 5.42 -12.96
N THR A 141 -2.51 6.28 -13.76
CA THR A 141 -2.05 5.99 -15.13
C THR A 141 -0.95 4.92 -15.18
N ARG A 142 -0.33 4.59 -14.04
CA ARG A 142 0.63 3.47 -13.92
C ARG A 142 0.03 2.22 -13.27
N LEU A 143 -1.13 2.36 -12.62
CA LEU A 143 -1.83 1.25 -12.00
C LEU A 143 -2.74 0.51 -12.99
N PHE A 144 -3.57 1.29 -13.70
CA PHE A 144 -4.63 0.80 -14.56
C PHE A 144 -4.18 0.65 -16.02
N SER A 145 -4.91 -0.15 -16.78
CA SER A 145 -4.69 -0.30 -18.22
C SER A 145 -4.95 1.04 -18.95
N PRO A 146 -4.19 1.35 -20.04
CA PRO A 146 -4.40 2.58 -20.80
C PRO A 146 -5.80 2.71 -21.42
N SER A 147 -6.51 1.59 -21.63
CA SER A 147 -7.86 1.56 -22.19
C SER A 147 -8.97 1.80 -21.18
N ASN A 148 -8.66 1.84 -19.88
CA ASN A 148 -9.64 2.02 -18.82
C ASN A 148 -10.19 3.46 -18.83
N PRO A 149 -11.47 3.66 -19.22
CA PRO A 149 -12.03 5.00 -19.40
C PRO A 149 -12.28 5.72 -18.07
N HIS A 150 -12.18 5.01 -16.94
CA HIS A 150 -12.49 5.57 -15.63
C HIS A 150 -11.27 6.22 -14.96
N VAL A 151 -10.04 6.01 -15.47
CA VAL A 151 -8.80 6.46 -14.83
C VAL A 151 -8.78 7.97 -14.58
N ALA A 152 -9.20 8.77 -15.56
CA ALA A 152 -9.26 10.23 -15.42
C ALA A 152 -10.23 10.66 -14.32
N LYS A 153 -11.38 9.97 -14.21
CA LYS A 153 -12.38 10.23 -13.16
C LYS A 153 -11.86 9.87 -11.77
N VAL A 154 -11.13 8.76 -11.63
CA VAL A 154 -10.51 8.37 -10.36
C VAL A 154 -9.46 9.38 -9.91
N ASP A 155 -8.59 9.82 -10.82
CA ASP A 155 -7.56 10.82 -10.51
C ASP A 155 -8.18 12.14 -10.07
N ALA A 156 -9.18 12.64 -10.81
CA ALA A 156 -9.91 13.86 -10.45
C ALA A 156 -10.61 13.73 -9.08
N ALA A 157 -11.31 12.62 -8.83
CA ALA A 157 -12.01 12.39 -7.57
C ALA A 157 -11.05 12.28 -6.39
N TYR A 158 -9.92 11.59 -6.54
CA TYR A 158 -8.89 11.51 -5.51
C TYR A 158 -8.29 12.89 -5.21
N ARG A 159 -7.95 13.70 -6.22
CA ARG A 159 -7.38 15.04 -5.99
C ARG A 159 -8.35 15.97 -5.26
N ALA A 160 -9.62 15.96 -5.66
CA ALA A 160 -10.66 16.74 -4.99
C ALA A 160 -10.80 16.32 -3.52
N PHE A 161 -10.79 15.01 -3.27
CA PHE A 161 -10.82 14.43 -1.93
C PHE A 161 -9.57 14.78 -1.10
N GLU A 162 -8.37 14.57 -1.66
CA GLU A 162 -7.08 14.77 -1.00
C GLU A 162 -6.89 16.22 -0.51
N VAL A 163 -7.29 17.21 -1.32
CA VAL A 163 -7.19 18.63 -0.96
C VAL A 163 -7.97 18.93 0.33
N ASN A 164 -9.16 18.37 0.48
CA ASN A 164 -9.99 18.57 1.68
C ASN A 164 -9.49 17.69 2.84
N LEU A 165 -9.01 16.48 2.56
CA LEU A 165 -8.44 15.58 3.57
C LEU A 165 -7.22 16.20 4.29
N ARG A 166 -6.37 16.94 3.56
CA ARG A 166 -5.19 17.62 4.14
C ARG A 166 -5.56 18.66 5.21
N GLN A 167 -6.75 19.25 5.13
CA GLN A 167 -7.23 20.23 6.12
C GLN A 167 -7.48 19.60 7.51
N HIS A 168 -7.63 18.27 7.56
CA HIS A 168 -7.89 17.52 8.79
C HIS A 168 -6.69 16.69 9.25
N ALA A 169 -5.48 17.03 8.80
CA ALA A 169 -4.21 16.42 9.20
C ALA A 169 -4.13 14.88 9.06
N CYS A 170 -4.97 14.26 8.23
CA CYS A 170 -5.03 12.80 8.13
C CYS A 170 -3.71 12.19 7.66
N ILE A 171 -2.91 12.91 6.87
CA ILE A 171 -1.62 12.41 6.36
C ILE A 171 -0.55 12.25 7.45
N VAL A 172 -0.73 12.84 8.64
CA VAL A 172 0.20 12.66 9.77
C VAL A 172 0.24 11.20 10.23
N CYS A 173 -0.91 10.52 10.22
CA CYS A 173 -1.02 9.11 10.59
C CYS A 173 -1.00 8.16 9.37
N HIS A 174 -1.30 8.68 8.18
CA HIS A 174 -1.49 7.90 6.95
C HIS A 174 -0.36 8.07 5.91
N SER A 175 0.86 8.16 6.43
CA SER A 175 2.11 8.44 5.71
C SER A 175 3.12 7.29 5.90
N PRO A 176 4.09 7.07 4.97
CA PRO A 176 5.03 5.96 5.06
C PRO A 176 6.00 5.99 6.26
N ASP A 177 6.16 7.16 6.89
CA ASP A 177 6.94 7.32 8.13
C ASP A 177 6.28 6.62 9.33
N ASN A 178 4.94 6.49 9.29
CA ASN A 178 4.13 5.88 10.33
C ASN A 178 4.41 6.45 11.73
N ALA A 179 4.43 7.79 11.86
CA ALA A 179 4.71 8.47 13.12
C ALA A 179 3.78 7.99 14.26
N ALA A 180 2.52 7.69 13.94
CA ALA A 180 1.52 7.18 14.87
C ALA A 180 1.57 5.66 15.12
N LYS A 181 2.59 4.95 14.61
CA LYS A 181 2.84 3.50 14.80
C LYS A 181 1.61 2.61 14.55
N GLN A 182 0.79 2.97 13.57
CA GLN A 182 -0.39 2.19 13.18
C GLN A 182 0.02 0.80 12.69
N ASN A 183 -0.73 -0.23 13.08
CA ASN A 183 -0.59 -1.59 12.57
C ASN A 183 -1.98 -2.27 12.45
N PRO A 184 -2.46 -2.58 11.24
CA PRO A 184 -1.81 -2.33 9.96
C PRO A 184 -1.80 -0.84 9.58
N LEU A 185 -0.76 -0.39 8.91
CA LEU A 185 -0.64 0.96 8.34
C LEU A 185 -1.56 1.11 7.12
N LEU A 186 -2.15 2.29 7.01
CA LEU A 186 -3.07 2.71 5.95
C LEU A 186 -2.51 3.96 5.29
N LEU A 187 -2.31 3.96 3.97
CA LEU A 187 -1.64 5.05 3.26
C LEU A 187 -2.61 5.88 2.43
N LEU A 188 -2.69 7.18 2.74
CA LEU A 188 -3.50 8.17 2.01
C LEU A 188 -2.64 9.19 1.25
N SER A 189 -1.34 9.23 1.54
CA SER A 189 -0.35 10.15 0.99
C SER A 189 -0.08 9.98 -0.51
N TYR A 190 -0.49 8.86 -1.11
CA TYR A 190 -0.32 8.58 -2.53
C TYR A 190 -1.62 8.12 -3.18
N PRO A 191 -1.90 8.54 -4.44
CA PRO A 191 -3.18 8.28 -5.10
C PRO A 191 -3.55 6.81 -5.11
N ASN A 192 -2.77 5.96 -5.78
CA ASN A 192 -3.17 4.57 -5.94
C ASN A 192 -3.15 3.75 -4.64
N GLN A 193 -2.34 4.13 -3.65
CA GLN A 193 -2.34 3.47 -2.34
C GLN A 193 -3.64 3.76 -1.56
N ALA A 194 -4.21 4.96 -1.73
CA ALA A 194 -5.48 5.35 -1.13
C ALA A 194 -6.69 4.54 -1.64
N LEU A 195 -6.59 3.84 -2.78
CA LEU A 195 -7.69 2.98 -3.27
C LEU A 195 -8.08 1.90 -2.27
N SER A 196 -7.11 1.38 -1.53
CA SER A 196 -7.30 0.35 -0.50
C SER A 196 -8.23 0.81 0.62
N LEU A 197 -8.35 2.13 0.78
CA LEU A 197 -9.04 2.81 1.87
C LEU A 197 -10.39 3.39 1.46
N ARG A 198 -10.71 3.43 0.17
CA ARG A 198 -11.82 4.24 -0.36
C ARG A 198 -13.16 4.02 0.38
N HIS A 199 -13.50 2.77 0.72
CA HIS A 199 -14.72 2.44 1.47
C HIS A 199 -14.58 2.66 2.97
N GLU A 200 -13.42 2.33 3.53
CA GLU A 200 -13.15 2.49 4.95
C GLU A 200 -13.10 3.97 5.35
N THR A 201 -12.54 4.84 4.50
CA THR A 201 -12.52 6.28 4.74
C THR A 201 -13.93 6.87 4.75
N VAL A 202 -14.81 6.46 3.82
CA VAL A 202 -16.23 6.84 3.83
C VAL A 202 -16.87 6.48 5.17
N ARG A 203 -16.65 5.25 5.64
CA ARG A 203 -17.19 4.77 6.93
C ARG A 203 -16.66 5.59 8.11
N GLN A 204 -15.35 5.81 8.18
CA GLN A 204 -14.68 6.51 9.28
C GLN A 204 -15.13 7.98 9.40
N ILE A 205 -15.33 8.67 8.28
CA ILE A 205 -15.86 10.04 8.24
C ILE A 205 -17.33 10.06 8.66
N LYS A 206 -18.14 9.14 8.12
CA LYS A 206 -19.57 9.02 8.43
C LYS A 206 -19.80 8.78 9.93
N GLU A 207 -19.00 7.91 10.53
CA GLU A 207 -19.07 7.53 11.94
C GLU A 207 -18.34 8.48 12.89
N LYS A 208 -17.77 9.59 12.40
CA LYS A 208 -17.01 10.57 13.20
C LYS A 208 -15.83 9.99 13.98
N ARG A 209 -15.18 8.96 13.44
CA ARG A 209 -14.05 8.29 14.11
C ARG A 209 -12.68 8.86 13.74
N MET A 210 -12.60 9.54 12.59
CA MET A 210 -11.35 10.11 12.07
C MET A 210 -11.51 11.61 11.79
N PRO A 211 -10.49 12.43 12.14
CA PRO A 211 -9.34 12.07 12.96
C PRO A 211 -9.75 11.82 14.43
N PRO A 212 -9.09 10.90 15.15
CA PRO A 212 -9.38 10.68 16.57
C PRO A 212 -8.95 11.89 17.42
N PRO A 213 -9.54 12.08 18.61
CA PRO A 213 -10.58 11.24 19.21
C PRO A 213 -12.02 11.61 18.80
N THR A 214 -12.25 12.82 18.28
CA THR A 214 -13.60 13.40 18.13
C THR A 214 -14.14 13.38 16.70
N GLY A 215 -13.33 12.98 15.73
CA GLY A 215 -13.65 13.16 14.31
C GLY A 215 -13.62 14.63 13.90
N ILE A 216 -14.15 14.89 12.70
CA ILE A 216 -14.33 16.25 12.17
C ILE A 216 -15.56 16.87 12.83
N VAL A 217 -15.32 17.86 13.70
CA VAL A 217 -16.36 18.52 14.51
C VAL A 217 -17.27 19.42 13.67
N ASN A 218 -16.70 20.12 12.68
CA ASN A 218 -17.48 20.95 11.77
C ASN A 218 -18.31 20.05 10.83
N GLU A 219 -19.62 20.07 11.01
CA GLU A 219 -20.54 19.19 10.28
C GLU A 219 -20.58 19.48 8.78
N GLN A 220 -20.45 20.76 8.37
CA GLN A 220 -20.44 21.14 6.97
C GLN A 220 -19.16 20.64 6.26
N GLU A 221 -18.01 20.79 6.90
CA GLU A 221 -16.73 20.26 6.40
C GLU A 221 -16.76 18.73 6.32
N ARG A 222 -17.28 18.09 7.36
CA ARG A 222 -17.43 16.63 7.43
C ARG A 222 -18.29 16.09 6.29
N GLN A 223 -19.46 16.70 6.07
CA GLN A 223 -20.40 16.28 5.03
C GLN A 223 -19.79 16.47 3.64
N LYS A 224 -19.11 17.60 3.40
CA LYS A 224 -18.37 17.85 2.15
C LYS A 224 -17.29 16.79 1.92
N LEU A 225 -16.50 16.46 2.95
CA LEU A 225 -15.45 15.44 2.84
C LEU A 225 -16.05 14.05 2.59
N LEU A 226 -17.19 13.74 3.23
CA LEU A 226 -17.91 12.48 3.03
C LEU A 226 -18.37 12.30 1.58
N GLU A 227 -18.94 13.34 0.96
CA GLU A 227 -19.38 13.32 -0.44
C GLU A 227 -18.19 13.13 -1.40
N LEU A 228 -17.07 13.79 -1.14
CA LEU A 228 -15.83 13.62 -1.90
C LEU A 228 -15.27 12.20 -1.76
N ALA A 229 -15.27 11.65 -0.54
CA ALA A 229 -14.82 10.28 -0.28
C ALA A 229 -15.73 9.25 -0.99
N GLN A 230 -17.05 9.45 -0.99
CA GLN A 230 -18.00 8.61 -1.70
C GLN A 230 -17.79 8.66 -3.22
N THR A 231 -17.57 9.86 -3.76
CA THR A 231 -17.25 10.04 -5.18
C THR A 231 -15.97 9.32 -5.56
N PHE A 232 -14.93 9.42 -4.74
CA PHE A 232 -13.67 8.69 -4.92
C PHE A 232 -13.87 7.17 -4.85
N ALA A 233 -14.64 6.68 -3.87
CA ALA A 233 -14.94 5.25 -3.74
C ALA A 233 -15.67 4.69 -4.96
N GLN A 234 -16.72 5.38 -5.42
CA GLN A 234 -17.48 4.98 -6.60
C GLN A 234 -16.62 4.99 -7.87
N ALA A 235 -15.80 6.03 -8.07
CA ALA A 235 -14.89 6.08 -9.21
C ALA A 235 -13.87 4.94 -9.17
N GLY A 236 -13.28 4.68 -8.00
CA GLY A 236 -12.32 3.59 -7.79
C GLY A 236 -12.94 2.23 -8.08
N ASP A 237 -14.19 2.01 -7.65
CA ASP A 237 -14.93 0.79 -7.94
C ASP A 237 -15.17 0.59 -9.44
N GLN A 238 -15.54 1.65 -10.17
CA GLN A 238 -15.70 1.61 -11.63
C GLN A 238 -14.39 1.25 -12.34
N ALA A 239 -13.28 1.86 -11.94
CA ALA A 239 -11.97 1.57 -12.54
C ALA A 239 -11.49 0.14 -12.23
N LEU A 240 -11.69 -0.35 -11.00
CA LEU A 240 -11.34 -1.72 -10.62
C LEU A 240 -12.22 -2.75 -11.33
N ALA A 241 -13.53 -2.48 -11.46
CA ALA A 241 -14.45 -3.34 -12.20
C ALA A 241 -14.02 -3.54 -13.65
N TYR A 242 -13.57 -2.46 -14.31
CA TYR A 242 -13.08 -2.52 -15.68
C TYR A 242 -11.85 -3.44 -15.84
N GLU A 243 -10.96 -3.47 -14.84
CA GLU A 243 -9.79 -4.39 -14.84
C GLU A 243 -10.16 -5.84 -14.46
N GLY A 244 -11.44 -6.13 -14.18
CA GLY A 244 -11.87 -7.43 -13.64
C GLY A 244 -11.44 -7.65 -12.19
N GLU A 245 -11.05 -6.60 -11.47
CA GLU A 245 -10.66 -6.68 -10.07
C GLU A 245 -11.88 -6.74 -9.15
N LYS A 246 -11.71 -7.37 -7.99
CA LYS A 246 -12.79 -7.49 -7.00
C LYS A 246 -12.97 -6.18 -6.25
N ILE A 247 -14.22 -5.72 -6.20
CA ILE A 247 -14.63 -4.46 -5.58
C ILE A 247 -14.86 -4.60 -4.06
N THR A 248 -14.60 -5.78 -3.49
CA THR A 248 -15.03 -6.17 -2.13
C THR A 248 -14.92 -5.04 -1.10
N SER A 249 -16.07 -4.70 -0.51
CA SER A 249 -16.20 -3.88 0.69
C SER A 249 -15.55 -4.62 1.85
N SER A 250 -14.29 -4.34 2.15
CA SER A 250 -13.67 -4.89 3.35
C SER A 250 -14.31 -4.23 4.56
N GLN A 251 -15.27 -4.92 5.19
CA GLN A 251 -15.49 -4.81 6.63
C GLN A 251 -14.18 -5.23 7.30
N VAL A 252 -13.29 -4.27 7.51
CA VAL A 252 -12.18 -4.46 8.43
C VAL A 252 -12.83 -4.35 9.81
N HIS A 253 -13.26 -5.50 10.34
CA HIS A 253 -13.58 -5.63 11.75
C HIS A 253 -12.30 -5.35 12.54
N SER A 254 -12.10 -4.09 12.92
CA SER A 254 -11.34 -3.74 14.11
C SER A 254 -12.27 -3.94 15.31
N ASN A 255 -12.48 -5.21 15.69
CA ASN A 255 -12.76 -5.51 17.09
C ASN A 255 -11.40 -5.56 17.78
N ASN A 256 -11.08 -4.47 18.47
CA ASN A 256 -10.31 -4.41 19.71
C ASN A 256 -10.51 -3.01 20.27
#